data_AF-A0A0L7D1S2-F1
#
_entry.id   AF-A0A0L7D1S2-F1
#
_cell.length_a   1.000
_cell.length_b   1.000
_cell.length_c   1.000
_cell.angle_alpha   90.00
_cell.angle_beta   90.00
_cell.angle_gamma   90.00
#
_symmetry.space_group_name_H-M   'P 1'
#
loop_
_entity.id
_entity.type
_entity.pdbx_description
1 polymer ?
#
loop_
_entity_poly.entity_id
_entity_poly.type
_entity_poly.pdbx_seq_one_letter_code
_entity_poly.pdbx_strand_id
1 'polypeptide(L)' 'MTLQETRAYDDIINLPHHQSRKHPHMSRHQRAAQFMPFAALTGYNQVIEQTAKNAETAIAQAEAQGDTDFGA' A
#
# COMPACT_ATOMS: atom_id res chain seq x y z
N MET A 1 23.38 -27.44 -13.89
CA MET A 1 22.03 -28.07 -13.83
C MET A 1 21.49 -28.05 -15.24
N THR A 2 21.38 -29.22 -15.89
CA THR A 2 20.76 -29.32 -17.21
C THR A 2 19.27 -29.54 -17.02
N LEU A 3 18.42 -28.62 -17.50
CA LEU A 3 16.98 -28.82 -17.54
C LEU A 3 16.68 -29.86 -18.62
N GLN A 4 16.15 -31.02 -18.22
CA GLN A 4 15.65 -32.02 -19.17
C GLN A 4 14.26 -31.62 -19.64
N GLU A 5 14.04 -31.64 -20.96
CA GLU A 5 12.72 -31.37 -21.52
C GLU A 5 11.81 -32.58 -21.27
N THR A 6 10.64 -32.33 -20.67
CA THR A 6 9.64 -33.35 -20.38
C THR A 6 8.36 -33.02 -21.16
N ARG A 7 7.74 -34.03 -21.77
CA ARG A 7 6.42 -33.91 -22.43
C ARG A 7 5.26 -34.31 -21.52
N ALA A 8 5.49 -34.30 -20.22
CA ALA A 8 4.41 -34.45 -19.25
C ALA A 8 3.46 -33.27 -19.43
N TYR A 9 2.15 -33.55 -19.50
CA TYR A 9 1.07 -32.57 -19.60
C TYR A 9 0.85 -31.92 -20.99
N ASP A 10 1.51 -32.37 -22.06
CA ASP A 10 1.26 -31.90 -23.45
C ASP A 10 -0.23 -32.01 -23.85
N ASP A 11 -0.93 -32.99 -23.27
CA ASP A 11 -2.35 -33.29 -23.46
C ASP A 11 -3.30 -32.30 -22.74
N ILE A 12 -2.80 -31.56 -21.73
CA ILE A 12 -3.62 -30.65 -20.93
C ILE A 12 -3.15 -29.19 -20.93
N ILE A 13 -1.91 -28.90 -21.33
CA ILE A 13 -1.29 -27.57 -21.19
C ILE A 13 -1.98 -26.47 -22.02
N ASN A 14 -2.60 -26.87 -23.14
CA ASN A 14 -3.31 -25.96 -24.05
C ASN A 14 -4.84 -25.96 -23.85
N LEU A 15 -5.35 -26.68 -22.85
CA LEU A 15 -6.78 -26.72 -22.58
C LEU A 15 -7.27 -25.36 -22.03
N PRO A 16 -8.48 -24.92 -22.41
CA PRO A 16 -9.05 -23.70 -21.87
C PRO A 16 -9.19 -23.80 -20.36
N HIS A 17 -8.89 -22.70 -19.66
CA HIS A 17 -9.07 -22.65 -18.21
C HIS A 17 -10.55 -22.74 -17.86
N HIS A 18 -10.91 -23.69 -17.00
CA HIS A 18 -12.26 -23.83 -16.50
C HIS A 18 -12.69 -22.59 -15.70
N GLN A 19 -13.81 -22.00 -16.09
CA GLN A 19 -14.46 -20.90 -15.38
C GLN A 19 -15.77 -21.41 -14.80
N SER A 20 -15.95 -21.26 -13.48
CA SER A 20 -17.17 -21.72 -12.82
C SER A 20 -18.38 -20.91 -13.29
N ARG A 21 -19.45 -21.61 -13.70
CA ARG A 21 -20.72 -20.98 -14.08
C ARG A 21 -21.56 -20.52 -12.89
N LYS A 22 -21.34 -21.14 -11.71
CA LYS A 22 -22.13 -20.90 -10.50
C LYS A 22 -21.45 -19.93 -9.53
N HIS A 23 -20.12 -19.99 -9.45
CA HIS A 23 -19.33 -19.22 -8.51
C HIS A 23 -18.44 -18.25 -9.27
N PRO A 24 -18.85 -16.98 -9.45
CA PRO A 24 -18.05 -16.00 -10.16
C PRO A 24 -16.72 -15.75 -9.43
N HIS A 25 -15.68 -15.45 -10.19
CA HIS A 25 -14.39 -15.10 -9.61
C HIS A 25 -14.47 -13.78 -8.85
N MET A 26 -13.77 -13.73 -7.71
CA MET A 26 -13.59 -12.50 -6.95
C MET A 26 -12.91 -11.43 -7.81
N SER A 27 -13.40 -10.19 -7.74
CA SER A 27 -12.81 -9.07 -8.51
C SER A 27 -11.35 -8.81 -8.12
N ARG A 28 -10.55 -8.20 -8.99
CA ARG A 28 -9.15 -7.83 -8.69
C ARG A 28 -9.03 -6.98 -7.41
N HIS A 29 -9.97 -6.06 -7.22
CA HIS A 29 -10.00 -5.19 -6.05
C HIS A 29 -10.25 -5.98 -4.76
N GLN A 30 -11.26 -6.86 -4.75
CA GLN A 30 -11.55 -7.71 -3.59
C GLN A 30 -10.40 -8.70 -3.31
N ARG A 31 -9.71 -9.20 -4.34
CA ARG A 31 -8.50 -10.01 -4.16
C ARG A 31 -7.37 -9.21 -3.49
N ALA A 32 -7.16 -7.96 -3.90
CA ALA A 32 -6.17 -7.08 -3.28
C ALA A 32 -6.51 -6.79 -1.80
N ALA A 33 -7.80 -6.70 -1.47
CA ALA A 33 -8.23 -6.43 -0.10
C ALA A 33 -7.79 -7.52 0.92
N GLN A 34 -7.62 -8.77 0.47
CA GLN A 34 -7.10 -9.85 1.32
C GLN A 34 -5.67 -9.57 1.84
N PHE A 35 -4.91 -8.78 1.09
CA PHE A 35 -3.53 -8.40 1.44
C PHE A 35 -3.45 -7.04 2.16
N MET A 36 -4.57 -6.40 2.51
CA MET A 36 -4.56 -5.14 3.27
C MET A 36 -3.78 -5.20 4.59
N PRO A 37 -3.77 -6.30 5.37
CA PRO A 37 -2.96 -6.39 6.59
C PRO A 37 -1.47 -6.18 6.37
N PHE A 38 -0.98 -6.34 5.13
CA PHE A 38 0.42 -6.14 4.73
C PHE A 38 0.60 -4.89 3.87
N ALA A 39 -0.31 -3.91 3.97
CA ALA A 39 -0.15 -2.65 3.26
C ALA A 39 1.17 -1.98 3.69
N ALA A 40 2.03 -1.70 2.72
CA ALA A 40 3.38 -1.16 2.95
C ALA A 40 3.38 0.19 3.70
N LEU A 41 2.24 0.88 3.71
CA LEU A 41 2.06 2.22 4.29
C LEU A 41 1.16 2.20 5.54
N THR A 42 1.04 1.07 6.25
CA THR A 42 0.40 1.07 7.57
C THR A 42 1.09 2.10 8.48
N GLY A 43 0.31 3.02 9.07
CA GLY A 43 0.85 4.10 9.91
C GLY A 43 1.39 5.33 9.16
N TYR A 44 1.49 5.33 7.83
CA TYR A 44 2.00 6.49 7.09
C TYR A 44 1.14 7.76 7.26
N ASN A 45 -0.19 7.60 7.32
CA ASN A 45 -1.09 8.72 7.61
C ASN A 45 -0.81 9.36 8.98
N GLN A 46 -0.48 8.56 10.00
CA GLN A 46 -0.13 9.07 11.33
C GLN A 46 1.15 9.90 11.29
N VAL A 47 2.13 9.49 10.47
CA VAL A 47 3.36 10.26 10.24
C VAL A 47 3.03 11.62 9.60
N ILE A 48 2.20 11.64 8.55
CA ILE A 48 1.76 12.89 7.89
C ILE A 48 1.08 13.82 8.90
N GLU A 49 0.12 13.31 9.67
CA GLU A 49 -0.61 14.10 10.68
C GLU A 49 0.34 14.65 11.75
N GLN A 50 1.30 13.85 12.21
CA GLN A 50 2.28 14.31 13.21
C GLN A 50 3.21 15.38 12.65
N THR A 51 3.66 15.23 11.41
CA THR A 51 4.50 16.23 10.74
C THR A 51 3.75 17.55 10.57
N ALA A 52 2.48 17.52 10.19
CA ALA A 52 1.65 18.73 10.08
C ALA A 52 1.54 19.46 11.43
N LYS A 53 1.22 18.73 12.51
CA LYS A 53 1.13 19.30 13.87
C LYS A 53 2.45 19.93 14.32
N ASN A 54 3.57 19.25 14.08
CA ASN A 54 4.89 19.78 14.45
C ASN A 54 5.25 21.05 13.67
N ALA A 55 4.80 21.17 12.42
CA ALA A 55 5.00 22.38 11.63
C ALA A 55 4.17 23.55 12.17
N GLU A 56 2.89 23.31 12.49
CA GLU A 56 2.01 24.32 13.09
C GLU A 56 2.56 24.83 14.43
N THR A 57 3.04 23.94 15.30
CA THR A 57 3.62 24.35 16.59
C THR A 57 4.91 25.14 16.43
N ALA A 58 5.77 24.77 15.46
CA ALA A 58 6.99 25.51 15.17
C ALA A 58 6.70 26.94 14.65
N ILE A 59 5.68 27.10 13.79
CA ILE A 59 5.24 28.41 13.31
C ILE A 59 4.73 29.26 14.48
N ALA A 60 3.84 28.71 15.31
CA ALA A 60 3.29 29.42 16.46
C ALA A 60 4.39 29.84 17.46
N GLN A 61 5.41 29.00 17.67
CA GLN A 61 6.57 29.35 18.50
C GLN A 61 7.41 30.48 17.89
N ALA A 62 7.66 30.44 16.58
CA ALA A 62 8.42 31.47 15.89
C ALA A 62 7.70 32.84 15.92
N GLU A 63 6.37 32.84 15.73
CA GLU A 63 5.53 34.03 15.86
C GLU A 63 5.58 34.60 17.29
N ALA A 64 5.42 33.73 18.30
CA ALA A 64 5.51 34.14 19.70
C ALA A 64 6.90 34.70 20.08
N GLN A 65 7.98 34.16 19.51
CA GLN A 65 9.34 34.63 19.75
C GLN A 65 9.56 36.04 19.14
N GLY A 66 9.04 36.28 17.93
CA GLY A 66 9.16 37.57 17.23
C GLY A 66 8.44 38.73 17.94
N ASP A 67 7.32 38.44 18.61
CA ASP A 67 6.59 39.44 19.41
C ASP A 67 7.35 39.88 20.68
N THR A 68 8.29 39.06 21.17
CA THR A 68 9.06 39.35 22.40
C THR A 68 10.34 40.17 22.17
N ASP A 69 10.78 40.36 20.92
CA ASP A 69 12.07 40.99 20.58
C ASP A 69 11.97 42.49 20.20
N PHE A 70 10.75 43.06 20.15
CA PHE A 70 10.52 44.46 19.74
C PHE A 70 10.54 45.51 20.87
N GLY A 71 11.13 45.21 22.03
CA GLY A 71 11.09 46.11 23.19
C GLY A 71 12.33 46.08 24.07
N ALA A 72 13.40 46.78 23.66
CA ALA A 72 14.46 47.32 24.51
C ALA A 72 14.96 48.64 23.93
#